data_AF-A0A4R3TSZ0-F1
#
_entry.id   AF-A0A4R3TSZ0-F1
#
_cell.length_a   1.000
_cell.length_b   1.000
_cell.length_c   1.000
_cell.angle_alpha   90.00
_cell.angle_beta   90.00
_cell.angle_gamma   90.00
#
_symmetry.space_group_name_H-M   'P 1'
#
loop_
_entity.id
_entity.type
_entity.pdbx_description
1 polymer ?
#
loop_
_entity_poly.entity_id
_entity_poly.type
_entity_poly.pdbx_seq_one_letter_code
_entity_poly.pdbx_strand_id
1 'polypeptide(L)'
;MKETEQPPPEAPPDVKRLVREQIDVVFLATSYPREVQVAPPRREVRGPGWTACVRAQLTSATGTPLGAQTHIVTISGGRVVDRRRAEEDDICGTETYEPI
;
A
#
# COMPACT_ATOMS: atom_id res chain seq x y z
N MET A 1 38.90 -6.21 -6.34
CA MET A 1 37.66 -6.53 -5.60
C MET A 1 36.70 -5.40 -5.91
N LYS A 2 35.61 -5.65 -6.66
CA LYS A 2 34.57 -4.64 -6.89
C LYS A 2 33.55 -4.83 -5.76
N GLU A 3 33.63 -4.00 -4.73
CA GLU A 3 32.44 -3.68 -3.95
C GLU A 3 31.43 -3.14 -4.95
N THR A 4 30.42 -3.93 -5.26
CA THR A 4 29.22 -3.45 -5.94
C THR A 4 28.62 -2.40 -5.03
N GLU A 5 28.96 -1.14 -5.31
CA GLU A 5 28.29 0.04 -4.80
C GLU A 5 26.79 -0.21 -5.00
N GLN A 6 26.10 -0.54 -3.91
CA GLN A 6 24.65 -0.67 -3.96
C GLN A 6 24.12 0.67 -4.48
N PRO A 7 23.20 0.68 -5.48
CA PRO A 7 22.62 1.92 -5.94
C PRO A 7 22.11 2.71 -4.72
N PRO A 8 22.26 4.06 -4.73
CA PRO A 8 21.85 4.88 -3.60
C PRO A 8 20.47 4.45 -3.13
N PRO A 9 20.26 4.28 -1.82
CA PRO A 9 18.96 3.89 -1.32
C PRO A 9 17.90 4.82 -1.91
N GLU A 10 16.97 4.26 -2.71
CA GLU A 10 15.85 5.03 -3.24
C GLU A 10 15.17 5.79 -2.09
N ALA A 11 14.70 7.02 -2.34
CA ALA A 11 13.97 7.77 -1.33
C ALA A 11 12.64 7.05 -1.03
N PRO A 12 12.14 7.09 0.22
CA PRO A 12 10.84 6.54 0.53
C PRO A 12 9.76 7.27 -0.29
N PRO A 13 8.81 6.54 -0.91
CA PRO A 13 7.74 7.17 -1.66
C PRO A 13 6.73 7.84 -0.72
N ASP A 14 6.06 8.89 -1.21
CA ASP A 14 4.92 9.48 -0.53
C ASP A 14 3.68 8.60 -0.70
N VAL A 15 3.52 7.62 0.18
CA VAL A 15 2.42 6.65 0.13
C VAL A 15 1.07 7.33 0.22
N LYS A 16 0.90 8.35 1.08
CA LYS A 16 -0.36 9.09 1.25
C LYS A 16 -0.79 9.70 -0.08
N ARG A 17 0.13 10.39 -0.76
CA ARG A 17 -0.12 10.98 -2.08
C ARG A 17 -0.43 9.92 -3.13
N LEU A 18 0.37 8.85 -3.20
CA LEU A 18 0.20 7.79 -4.20
C LEU A 18 -1.14 7.06 -4.06
N VAL A 19 -1.55 6.71 -2.84
CA VAL A 19 -2.83 6.06 -2.58
C VAL A 19 -3.99 6.98 -2.92
N ARG A 20 -3.90 8.27 -2.61
CA ARG A 20 -4.93 9.26 -2.98
C ARG A 20 -5.07 9.41 -4.49
N GLU A 21 -3.96 9.47 -5.21
CA GLU A 21 -3.94 9.63 -6.67
C GLU A 21 -4.33 8.34 -7.43
N GLN A 22 -4.08 7.17 -6.83
CA GLN A 22 -4.26 5.85 -7.46
C GLN A 22 -5.24 4.97 -6.68
N ILE A 23 -6.28 5.57 -6.08
CA ILE A 23 -7.17 4.85 -5.16
C ILE A 23 -7.90 3.68 -5.83
N ASP A 24 -8.27 3.81 -7.10
CA ASP A 24 -8.89 2.75 -7.91
C ASP A 24 -7.92 1.63 -8.31
N VAL A 25 -6.60 1.87 -8.16
CA VAL A 25 -5.55 0.86 -8.31
C VAL A 25 -5.28 0.16 -6.98
N VAL A 26 -5.61 0.77 -5.84
CA VAL A 26 -5.42 0.17 -4.51
C VAL A 26 -6.66 -0.61 -4.07
N PHE A 27 -7.85 -0.08 -4.34
CA PHE A 27 -9.13 -0.71 -4.06
C PHE A 27 -9.89 -0.93 -5.36
N LEU A 28 -10.81 -1.89 -5.38
CA LEU A 28 -11.68 -2.06 -6.53
C LEU A 28 -12.54 -0.79 -6.70
N ALA A 29 -12.64 -0.26 -7.92
CA ALA A 29 -13.45 0.95 -8.19
C ALA A 29 -14.90 0.84 -7.68
N THR A 30 -15.43 -0.38 -7.61
CA THR A 30 -16.78 -0.69 -7.13
C THR A 30 -16.88 -0.92 -5.62
N SER A 31 -15.82 -0.66 -4.84
CA SER A 31 -15.79 -0.91 -3.39
C SER A 31 -15.83 0.35 -2.51
N TYR A 32 -16.12 1.52 -3.10
CA TYR A 32 -16.34 2.81 -2.41
C TYR A 32 -15.51 2.98 -1.12
N PRO A 33 -14.17 3.00 -1.21
CA PRO A 33 -13.29 3.05 -0.04
C PRO A 33 -13.49 4.34 0.76
N ARG A 34 -13.61 4.21 2.08
CA ARG A 34 -13.75 5.30 3.05
C ARG A 34 -12.76 5.12 4.20
N GLU A 35 -12.50 6.22 4.91
CA GLU A 35 -11.59 6.22 6.07
C GLU A 35 -10.24 5.59 5.73
N VAL A 36 -9.70 5.99 4.58
CA VAL A 36 -8.46 5.41 4.05
C VAL A 36 -7.29 5.84 4.92
N GLN A 37 -6.51 4.86 5.36
CA GLN A 37 -5.33 5.06 6.18
C GLN A 37 -4.17 4.24 5.62
N VAL A 38 -2.97 4.79 5.73
CA VAL A 38 -1.75 4.17 5.21
C VAL A 38 -0.72 4.02 6.31
N ALA A 39 0.05 2.95 6.22
CA ALA A 39 1.26 2.76 7.00
C ALA A 39 2.48 3.38 6.28
N PRO A 40 3.57 3.66 7.00
CA PRO A 40 4.83 4.09 6.41
C PRO A 40 5.33 3.13 5.32
N PRO A 41 6.01 3.63 4.27
CA PRO A 41 6.61 2.78 3.25
C PRO A 41 7.76 1.95 3.84
N ARG A 42 7.78 0.66 3.50
CA ARG A 42 8.84 -0.29 3.84
C ARG A 42 9.54 -0.75 2.58
N ARG A 43 10.84 -1.04 2.67
CA ARG A 43 11.57 -1.57 1.52
C ARG A 43 11.10 -2.98 1.22
N GLU A 44 10.87 -3.26 -0.05
CA GLU A 44 10.63 -4.63 -0.51
C GLU A 44 11.91 -5.46 -0.27
N VAL A 45 11.76 -6.59 0.40
CA VAL A 45 12.91 -7.44 0.79
C VAL A 45 13.49 -8.14 -0.44
N ARG A 46 12.63 -8.45 -1.43
CA ARG A 46 12.99 -9.27 -2.59
C ARG A 46 13.18 -8.48 -3.89
N GLY A 47 13.16 -7.15 -3.89
CA GLY A 47 13.25 -6.39 -5.13
C GLY A 47 13.44 -4.88 -4.98
N PRO A 48 13.67 -4.18 -6.11
CA PRO A 48 13.79 -2.73 -6.17
C PRO A 48 12.39 -2.10 -6.10
N GLY A 49 11.92 -1.89 -4.87
CA GLY A 49 10.60 -1.32 -4.65
C GLY A 49 10.31 -1.09 -3.18
N TRP A 50 9.10 -0.58 -2.96
CA TRP A 50 8.56 -0.29 -1.65
C TRP A 50 7.25 -1.02 -1.49
N THR A 51 6.94 -1.42 -0.27
CA THR A 51 5.63 -1.91 0.11
C THR A 51 5.02 -1.00 1.16
N ALA A 52 3.70 -0.90 1.18
CA ALA A 52 2.99 -0.20 2.24
C ALA A 52 1.66 -0.88 2.52
N CYS A 53 1.22 -0.84 3.77
CA CYS A 53 -0.10 -1.31 4.15
C CYS A 53 -1.10 -0.16 3.99
N VAL A 54 -2.23 -0.43 3.35
CA VAL A 54 -3.34 0.51 3.18
C VAL A 54 -4.59 -0.15 3.71
N ARG A 55 -5.28 0.49 4.64
CA ARG A 55 -6.56 0.01 5.16
C ARG A 55 -7.68 1.01 4.87
N ALA A 56 -8.86 0.50 4.61
CA ALA A 56 -10.06 1.32 4.39
C ALA A 56 -11.32 0.54 4.77
N GLN A 57 -12.38 1.26 5.11
CA GLN A 57 -13.74 0.72 5.13
C GLN A 57 -14.25 0.63 3.70
N LEU A 58 -14.69 -0.56 3.29
CA LEU A 58 -15.20 -0.80 1.94
C LEU A 58 -16.71 -1.03 1.96
N THR A 59 -17.38 -0.51 0.94
CA THR A 59 -18.80 -0.75 0.68
C THR A 59 -18.95 -1.20 -0.77
N SER A 60 -19.63 -2.32 -1.01
CA SER A 60 -19.85 -2.82 -2.38
C SER A 60 -20.67 -1.83 -3.21
N ALA A 61 -20.67 -2.01 -4.53
CA ALA A 61 -21.49 -1.21 -5.43
C ALA A 61 -23.00 -1.30 -5.15
N THR A 62 -23.45 -2.37 -4.48
CA THR A 62 -24.84 -2.56 -4.06
C THR A 62 -25.16 -1.92 -2.71
N GLY A 63 -24.20 -1.22 -2.09
CA GLY A 63 -24.37 -0.58 -0.78
C GLY A 63 -24.15 -1.53 0.40
N THR A 64 -23.67 -2.75 0.17
CA THR A 64 -23.41 -3.72 1.25
C THR A 64 -22.08 -3.39 1.93
N PRO A 65 -22.04 -3.21 3.26
CA PRO A 65 -20.78 -2.98 3.97
C PRO A 65 -19.90 -4.24 3.89
N LEU A 66 -18.70 -4.10 3.34
CA LEU A 66 -17.68 -5.15 3.28
C LEU A 66 -16.74 -5.09 4.49
N GLY A 67 -16.84 -4.02 5.28
CA GLY A 67 -16.02 -3.79 6.47
C GLY A 67 -14.61 -3.29 6.14
N ALA A 68 -13.75 -3.30 7.17
CA ALA A 68 -12.36 -2.91 7.04
C ALA A 68 -11.59 -3.94 6.23
N GLN A 69 -10.89 -3.50 5.19
CA GLN A 69 -9.95 -4.34 4.46
C GLN A 69 -8.58 -3.68 4.41
N THR A 70 -7.55 -4.49 4.64
CA THR A 70 -6.15 -4.08 4.56
C THR A 70 -5.52 -4.73 3.33
N HIS A 71 -4.84 -3.90 2.54
CA HIS A 71 -4.10 -4.31 1.36
C HIS A 71 -2.63 -3.94 1.52
N ILE A 72 -1.76 -4.78 0.98
CA ILE A 72 -0.35 -4.46 0.78
C ILE A 72 -0.22 -4.00 -0.66
N VAL A 73 0.28 -2.78 -0.83
CA VAL A 73 0.58 -2.22 -2.15
C VAL A 73 2.08 -2.30 -2.39
N THR A 74 2.47 -2.71 -3.59
CA THR A 74 3.85 -2.62 -4.05
C THR A 74 4.00 -1.40 -4.93
N ILE A 75 4.96 -0.57 -4.60
CA ILE A 75 5.25 0.71 -5.24
C ILE A 75 6.62 0.61 -5.91
N SER A 76 6.65 0.90 -7.21
CA SER A 76 7.89 0.98 -7.98
C SER A 76 7.78 2.14 -8.97
N GLY A 77 8.87 2.89 -9.15
CA GLY A 77 8.89 4.07 -10.03
C GLY A 77 7.82 5.12 -9.69
N GLY A 78 7.45 5.24 -8.41
CA GLY A 78 6.42 6.18 -7.96
C GLY A 78 4.99 5.81 -8.35
N ARG A 79 4.70 4.52 -8.61
CA ARG A 79 3.35 4.03 -8.94
C ARG A 79 3.04 2.74 -8.21
N VAL A 80 1.77 2.49 -7.92
CA VAL A 80 1.32 1.20 -7.40
C VAL A 80 1.34 0.21 -8.57
N VAL A 81 2.23 -0.77 -8.51
CA VAL A 81 2.44 -1.77 -9.56
C VAL A 81 1.75 -3.10 -9.26
N ASP A 82 1.54 -3.38 -7.97
CA ASP A 82 0.82 -4.56 -7.52
C ASP A 82 0.04 -4.24 -6.24
N ARG A 83 -1.01 -5.01 -5.99
CA ARG A 83 -1.74 -4.99 -4.73
C ARG A 83 -2.21 -6.40 -4.37
N ARG A 84 -2.13 -6.73 -3.09
CA ARG A 84 -2.74 -7.94 -2.53
C ARG A 84 -3.43 -7.65 -1.21
N ARG A 85 -4.37 -8.48 -0.81
CA ARG A 85 -4.93 -8.42 0.54
C ARG A 85 -3.85 -8.84 1.55
N ALA A 86 -3.78 -8.14 2.68
CA ALA A 86 -2.91 -8.53 3.78
C ALA A 86 -3.44 -9.80 4.46
N GLU A 87 -2.55 -10.71 4.80
CA GLU A 87 -2.82 -11.90 5.61
C GLU A 87 -2.46 -11.65 7.08
N GLU A 88 -2.80 -12.58 7.97
CA GLU A 88 -2.54 -12.43 9.41
C GLU A 88 -1.05 -12.38 9.77
N ASP A 89 -0.19 -13.03 8.98
CA ASP A 89 1.26 -13.06 9.18
C ASP A 89 1.95 -11.80 8.60
N ASP A 90 1.23 -10.98 7.84
CA ASP A 90 1.80 -9.76 7.31
C ASP A 90 2.00 -8.69 8.40
N ILE A 91 3.08 -7.92 8.26
CA ILE A 91 3.46 -6.84 9.19
C ILE A 91 2.34 -5.81 9.43
N CYS A 92 1.38 -5.72 8.49
CA CYS A 92 0.26 -4.79 8.52
C CYS A 92 -0.58 -4.83 9.79
N GLY A 93 -0.63 -5.95 10.52
CA GLY A 93 -1.32 -6.03 11.80
C GLY A 93 -0.67 -5.20 12.92
N THR A 94 0.63 -4.93 12.80
CA THR A 94 1.45 -4.22 13.80
C THR A 94 1.87 -2.82 13.39
N GLU A 95 1.56 -2.41 12.15
CA GLU A 95 1.92 -1.10 11.64
C GLU A 95 1.08 0.02 12.28
N THR A 96 1.67 1.22 12.31
CA THR A 96 0.97 2.46 12.67
C THR A 96 0.34 3.05 11.42
N TYR A 97 -0.95 3.39 11.50
CA TYR A 97 -1.72 3.91 10.37
C TYR A 97 -2.05 5.38 10.54
N GLU A 98 -1.92 6.13 9.46
CA GLU A 98 -2.27 7.54 9.38
C GLU A 98 -3.29 7.80 8.26
N PRO A 99 -4.25 8.71 8.46
CA PRO A 99 -5.16 9.10 7.38
C PRO A 99 -4.43 9.81 6.23
N ILE A 100 -4.97 9.69 5.01
CA ILE A 100 -4.48 10.34 3.78
C ILE A 100 -5.17 11.66 3.45
#